data_AF-A0A1B7LXZ0-F1
#
_entry.id   AF-A0A1B7LXZ0-F1
#
_cell.length_a   1.000
_cell.length_b   1.000
_cell.length_c   1.000
_cell.angle_alpha   90.00
_cell.angle_beta   90.00
_cell.angle_gamma   90.00
#
_symmetry.space_group_name_H-M   'P 1'
#
loop_
_entity.id
_entity.type
_entity.pdbx_description
1 polymer ?
#
loop_
_entity_poly.entity_id
_entity_poly.type
_entity_poly.pdbx_seq_one_letter_code
_entity_poly.pdbx_strand_id
1 'polypeptide(L)'
;MPNVAEDTASTANPVQPTFGPPRVITRKPRVDAVLAEAVDVARAALQEFADDAEIGEHLGTVADDERVVTHRFTAHVAGYSGWHFFATLARAPRSKVITVSETGMLPGEDALLAPKWVPWRDRASEEERIRLDAIAAGEDPAKALEAAGYGPEVLEEEEPVVSEEQPATQDDSGKKQARRDAKRRRARQQADRKKRKKKSAASDTKAKSSDK
;
A
#
# COMPACT_ATOMS: atom_id res chain seq x y z
N MET A 1 10.78 -6.18 -56.53
CA MET A 1 10.20 -5.96 -55.19
C MET A 1 8.89 -6.74 -55.14
N PRO A 2 8.84 -7.91 -54.48
CA PRO A 2 7.60 -8.68 -54.40
C PRO A 2 6.61 -8.01 -53.45
N ASN A 3 5.36 -8.00 -53.91
CA ASN A 3 4.16 -7.44 -53.32
C ASN A 3 3.82 -8.13 -51.99
N VAL A 4 3.68 -7.37 -50.90
CA VAL A 4 3.26 -7.89 -49.58
C VAL A 4 1.78 -8.20 -49.67
N ALA A 5 1.45 -9.49 -49.62
CA ALA A 5 0.09 -9.99 -49.59
C ALA A 5 -0.66 -9.41 -48.39
N GLU A 6 -1.84 -8.86 -48.64
CA GLU A 6 -2.83 -8.52 -47.63
C GLU A 6 -3.22 -9.80 -46.89
N ASP A 7 -2.92 -9.85 -45.59
CA ASP A 7 -3.36 -10.91 -44.69
C ASP A 7 -4.87 -10.76 -44.47
N THR A 8 -5.66 -11.39 -45.35
CA THR A 8 -7.10 -11.50 -45.19
C THR A 8 -7.37 -12.41 -44.00
N ALA A 9 -7.46 -11.84 -42.80
CA ALA A 9 -8.01 -12.52 -41.64
C ALA A 9 -9.44 -12.97 -41.98
N SER A 10 -9.59 -14.25 -42.27
CA SER A 10 -10.88 -14.91 -42.42
C SER A 10 -11.68 -14.67 -41.15
N THR A 11 -12.66 -13.77 -41.23
CA THR A 11 -13.63 -13.51 -40.17
C THR A 11 -14.53 -14.74 -40.06
N ALA A 12 -14.05 -15.76 -39.34
CA ALA A 12 -14.89 -16.84 -38.89
C ALA A 12 -15.92 -16.23 -37.91
N ASN A 13 -17.19 -16.25 -38.31
CA ASN A 13 -18.31 -15.80 -37.50
C ASN A 13 -18.23 -16.49 -36.13
N PRO A 14 -18.23 -15.76 -34.99
CA PRO A 14 -18.15 -16.39 -33.69
C PRO A 14 -19.41 -17.25 -33.49
N VAL A 15 -19.21 -18.55 -33.34
CA VAL A 15 -20.27 -19.48 -32.92
C VAL A 15 -20.67 -19.08 -31.51
N GLN A 16 -21.74 -18.32 -31.38
CA GLN A 16 -22.27 -17.98 -30.07
C GLN A 16 -22.87 -19.25 -29.46
N PRO A 17 -22.45 -19.63 -28.24
CA PRO A 17 -23.10 -20.73 -27.54
C PRO A 17 -24.56 -20.36 -27.31
N THR A 18 -25.48 -21.10 -27.93
CA THR A 18 -26.91 -20.99 -27.65
C THR A 18 -27.20 -21.71 -26.35
N PHE A 19 -27.11 -20.99 -25.24
CA PHE A 19 -27.76 -21.42 -24.01
C PHE A 19 -29.27 -21.45 -24.29
N GLY A 20 -29.94 -22.54 -23.90
CA GLY A 20 -31.39 -22.66 -24.02
C GLY A 20 -32.11 -21.47 -23.36
N PRO A 21 -33.44 -21.38 -23.52
CA PRO A 21 -34.20 -20.28 -22.93
C PRO A 21 -33.86 -20.13 -21.43
N PRO A 22 -33.58 -18.91 -20.95
CA PRO A 22 -33.14 -18.70 -19.57
C PRO A 22 -34.21 -19.22 -18.62
N ARG A 23 -33.79 -20.01 -17.63
CA ARG A 23 -34.68 -20.45 -16.56
C ARG A 23 -35.05 -19.22 -15.72
N VAL A 24 -36.31 -18.83 -15.73
CA VAL A 24 -36.78 -17.69 -14.93
C VAL A 24 -37.04 -18.15 -13.51
N ILE A 25 -36.18 -17.74 -12.57
CA ILE A 25 -36.45 -17.89 -11.13
C ILE A 25 -37.41 -16.78 -10.73
N THR A 26 -38.67 -17.12 -10.47
CA THR A 26 -39.73 -16.12 -10.19
C THR A 26 -39.84 -15.74 -8.72
N ARG A 27 -39.13 -16.42 -7.82
CA ARG A 27 -39.30 -16.28 -6.38
C ARG A 27 -38.02 -15.80 -5.71
N LYS A 28 -38.14 -14.74 -4.88
CA LYS A 28 -37.05 -14.31 -4.00
C LYS A 28 -36.64 -15.47 -3.07
N PRO A 29 -35.35 -15.84 -3.02
CA PRO A 29 -34.86 -16.85 -2.11
C PRO A 29 -35.23 -16.52 -0.66
N ARG A 30 -35.61 -17.55 0.11
CA ARG A 30 -35.83 -17.42 1.55
C ARG A 30 -34.50 -17.69 2.25
N VAL A 31 -34.20 -16.85 3.24
CA VAL A 31 -33.05 -17.05 4.13
C VAL A 31 -33.19 -18.39 4.84
N ASP A 32 -32.18 -19.23 4.69
CA ASP A 32 -32.09 -20.50 5.39
C ASP A 32 -31.61 -20.26 6.82
N ALA A 33 -32.41 -20.64 7.81
CA ALA A 33 -32.13 -20.33 9.22
C ALA A 33 -30.80 -20.94 9.70
N VAL A 34 -30.48 -22.16 9.27
CA VAL A 34 -29.24 -22.84 9.67
C VAL A 34 -28.02 -22.10 9.14
N LEU A 35 -28.06 -21.66 7.88
CA LEU A 35 -26.98 -20.86 7.31
C LEU A 35 -26.93 -19.47 7.95
N ALA A 36 -28.08 -18.82 8.16
CA ALA A 36 -28.13 -17.48 8.75
C ALA A 36 -27.54 -17.41 10.17
N GLU A 37 -27.67 -18.48 10.94
CA GLU A 37 -27.10 -18.61 12.29
C GLU A 37 -25.60 -18.96 12.28
N ALA A 38 -25.04 -19.38 11.13
CA ALA A 38 -23.66 -19.88 11.01
C ALA A 38 -22.59 -18.77 10.88
N VAL A 39 -22.73 -17.69 11.66
CA VAL A 39 -21.82 -16.54 11.64
C VAL A 39 -20.38 -16.96 11.99
N ASP A 40 -20.20 -17.88 12.93
CA ASP A 40 -18.88 -18.36 13.34
C ASP A 40 -18.18 -19.15 12.22
N VAL A 41 -18.93 -19.93 11.43
CA VAL A 41 -18.40 -20.65 10.25
C VAL A 41 -17.96 -19.65 9.18
N ALA A 42 -18.77 -18.61 8.96
CA ALA A 42 -18.45 -17.54 8.02
C ALA A 42 -17.19 -16.77 8.44
N ARG A 43 -17.06 -16.43 9.73
CA ARG A 43 -15.87 -15.76 10.27
C ARG A 43 -14.64 -16.65 10.16
N ALA A 44 -14.74 -17.93 10.53
CA ALA A 44 -13.63 -18.87 10.44
C ALA A 44 -13.10 -19.01 9.01
N ALA A 45 -13.99 -19.01 8.01
CA ALA A 45 -13.60 -19.05 6.60
C ALA A 45 -12.83 -17.80 6.15
N LEU A 46 -13.17 -16.62 6.69
CA LEU A 46 -12.43 -15.38 6.42
C LEU A 46 -11.05 -15.35 7.08
N GLN A 47 -10.94 -15.95 8.27
CA GLN A 47 -9.68 -16.05 9.01
C GLN A 47 -8.62 -16.94 8.31
N GLU A 48 -8.99 -17.67 7.26
CA GLU A 48 -8.02 -18.42 6.45
C GLU A 48 -7.07 -17.52 5.64
N PHE A 49 -7.44 -16.25 5.40
CA PHE A 49 -6.64 -15.32 4.59
C PHE A 49 -6.57 -13.88 5.12
N ALA A 50 -7.37 -13.52 6.13
CA ALA A 50 -7.35 -12.22 6.78
C ALA A 50 -7.05 -12.36 8.28
N ASP A 51 -6.39 -11.36 8.86
CA ASP A 51 -6.13 -11.35 10.30
C ASP A 51 -7.43 -11.10 11.08
N ASP A 52 -7.56 -11.67 12.28
CA ASP A 52 -8.78 -11.51 13.09
C ASP A 52 -9.09 -10.04 13.41
N ALA A 53 -8.06 -9.22 13.58
CA ALA A 53 -8.20 -7.78 13.79
C ALA A 53 -8.74 -7.02 12.56
N GLU A 54 -8.63 -7.59 11.36
CA GLU A 54 -9.14 -7.00 10.13
C GLU A 54 -10.64 -7.30 9.93
N ILE A 55 -11.13 -8.41 10.50
CA ILE A 55 -12.53 -8.87 10.35
C ILE A 55 -13.38 -8.25 11.46
N GLY A 56 -14.10 -7.18 11.13
CA GLY A 56 -14.94 -6.42 12.06
C GLY A 56 -16.28 -7.08 12.39
N GLU A 57 -17.26 -6.24 12.77
CA GLU A 57 -18.60 -6.69 13.18
C GLU A 57 -19.35 -7.39 12.04
N HIS A 58 -20.21 -8.36 12.39
CA HIS A 58 -21.12 -8.99 11.44
C HIS A 58 -22.29 -8.07 11.12
N LEU A 59 -22.42 -7.67 9.86
CA LEU A 59 -23.40 -6.69 9.39
C LEU A 59 -24.75 -7.31 9.01
N GLY A 60 -24.78 -8.64 8.85
CA GLY A 60 -25.99 -9.37 8.51
C GLY A 60 -25.80 -10.33 7.35
N THR A 61 -26.93 -10.88 6.90
CA THR A 61 -26.97 -11.94 5.89
C THR A 61 -27.95 -11.63 4.77
N VAL A 62 -27.68 -12.17 3.59
CA VAL A 62 -28.56 -12.12 2.42
C VAL A 62 -28.70 -13.52 1.84
N ALA A 63 -29.92 -13.89 1.43
CA ALA A 63 -30.16 -15.12 0.69
C ALA A 63 -29.94 -14.90 -0.81
N ASP A 64 -28.93 -15.53 -1.37
CA ASP A 64 -28.62 -15.45 -2.80
C ASP A 64 -29.37 -16.51 -3.60
N ASP A 65 -29.59 -17.69 -3.02
CA ASP A 65 -30.40 -18.78 -3.61
C ASP A 65 -30.95 -19.74 -2.54
N GLU A 66 -31.67 -20.78 -2.95
CA GLU A 66 -32.14 -21.85 -2.07
C GLU A 66 -30.95 -22.52 -1.36
N ARG A 67 -30.87 -22.36 -0.03
CA ARG A 67 -29.78 -22.88 0.80
C ARG A 67 -28.40 -22.30 0.42
N VAL A 68 -28.38 -21.04 -0.01
CA VAL A 68 -27.17 -20.24 -0.21
C VAL A 68 -27.36 -18.90 0.48
N VAL A 69 -26.47 -18.57 1.42
CA VAL A 69 -26.54 -17.34 2.24
C VAL A 69 -25.16 -16.70 2.31
N THR A 70 -25.08 -15.41 2.00
CA THR A 70 -23.88 -14.61 2.17
C THR A 70 -23.93 -13.84 3.48
N HIS A 71 -22.90 -14.02 4.30
CA HIS A 71 -22.63 -13.21 5.49
C HIS A 71 -21.73 -12.03 5.13
N ARG A 72 -21.96 -10.87 5.74
CA ARG A 72 -21.10 -9.69 5.58
C ARG A 72 -20.51 -9.25 6.90
N PHE A 73 -19.27 -8.77 6.86
CA PHE A 73 -18.56 -8.21 8.01
C PHE A 73 -17.89 -6.89 7.62
N THR A 74 -17.77 -5.96 8.58
CA THR A 74 -16.94 -4.76 8.37
C THR A 74 -15.50 -5.15 8.08
N ALA A 75 -14.83 -4.47 7.15
CA ALA A 75 -13.39 -4.63 6.94
C ALA A 75 -12.60 -3.50 7.62
N HIS A 76 -11.59 -3.88 8.40
CA HIS A 76 -10.62 -2.98 9.04
C HIS A 76 -9.24 -3.03 8.38
N VAL A 77 -9.20 -3.36 7.08
CA VAL A 77 -7.96 -3.44 6.29
C VAL A 77 -7.54 -2.03 5.86
N ALA A 78 -6.27 -1.69 6.09
CA ALA A 78 -5.71 -0.41 5.66
C ALA A 78 -5.85 -0.22 4.14
N GLY A 79 -6.37 0.95 3.73
CA GLY A 79 -6.64 1.25 2.31
C GLY A 79 -8.01 0.77 1.79
N TYR A 80 -8.74 -0.04 2.56
CA TYR A 80 -10.07 -0.57 2.19
C TYR A 80 -11.17 -0.01 3.10
N SER A 81 -11.11 1.28 3.43
CA SER A 81 -12.14 1.94 4.24
C SER A 81 -13.52 1.82 3.57
N GLY A 82 -14.54 1.44 4.35
CA GLY A 82 -15.91 1.24 3.86
C GLY A 82 -16.12 -0.06 3.08
N TRP A 83 -15.11 -0.92 2.97
CA TRP A 83 -15.29 -2.26 2.38
C TRP A 83 -15.85 -3.25 3.40
N HIS A 84 -16.43 -4.32 2.86
CA HIS A 84 -16.98 -5.41 3.65
C HIS A 84 -16.35 -6.73 3.23
N PHE A 85 -15.96 -7.55 4.20
CA PHE A 85 -15.72 -8.96 3.94
C PHE A 85 -17.05 -9.66 3.67
N PHE A 86 -17.02 -10.70 2.84
CA PHE A 86 -18.15 -11.60 2.66
C PHE A 86 -17.71 -13.07 2.66
N ALA A 87 -18.59 -13.92 3.17
CA ALA A 87 -18.45 -15.37 3.08
C ALA A 87 -19.81 -15.96 2.67
N THR A 88 -19.83 -16.63 1.53
CA THR A 88 -21.02 -17.30 1.00
C THR A 88 -21.03 -18.73 1.49
N LEU A 89 -22.05 -19.08 2.25
CA LEU A 89 -22.27 -20.42 2.78
C LEU A 89 -23.38 -21.12 2.01
N ALA A 90 -23.22 -22.42 1.82
CA ALA A 90 -24.21 -23.26 1.17
C ALA A 90 -24.38 -24.58 1.92
N ARG A 91 -25.50 -25.27 1.69
CA ARG A 91 -25.69 -26.65 2.16
C ARG A 91 -26.51 -27.48 1.18
N ALA A 92 -26.12 -28.75 1.02
CA ALA A 92 -26.85 -29.68 0.16
C ALA A 92 -28.26 -29.98 0.72
N PRO A 93 -29.25 -30.32 -0.14
CA PRO A 93 -30.59 -30.69 0.32
C PRO A 93 -30.55 -31.85 1.34
N ARG A 94 -31.31 -31.70 2.43
CA ARG A 94 -31.37 -32.63 3.58
C ARG A 94 -30.07 -32.77 4.38
N SER A 95 -28.98 -32.14 3.97
CA SER A 95 -27.73 -32.09 4.74
C SER A 95 -27.81 -31.01 5.83
N LYS A 96 -27.20 -31.31 6.98
CA LYS A 96 -26.89 -30.34 8.04
C LYS A 96 -25.47 -29.80 7.92
N VAL A 97 -24.66 -30.35 7.02
CA VAL A 97 -23.28 -29.91 6.78
C VAL A 97 -23.32 -28.61 5.98
N ILE A 98 -22.66 -27.60 6.52
CA ILE A 98 -22.45 -26.29 5.91
C ILE A 98 -21.12 -26.32 5.16
N THR A 99 -21.09 -25.74 3.96
CA THR A 99 -19.89 -25.60 3.14
C THR A 99 -19.69 -24.14 2.75
N VAL A 100 -18.44 -23.71 2.61
CA VAL A 100 -18.10 -22.37 2.10
C VAL A 100 -18.00 -22.45 0.58
N SER A 101 -18.72 -21.58 -0.12
CA SER A 101 -18.69 -21.48 -1.58
C SER A 101 -17.63 -20.49 -2.06
N GLU A 102 -17.54 -19.34 -1.42
CA GLU A 102 -16.61 -18.27 -1.76
C GLU A 102 -16.42 -17.34 -0.57
N THR A 103 -15.29 -16.65 -0.57
CA THR A 103 -14.94 -15.60 0.39
C THR A 103 -14.24 -14.47 -0.34
N GLY A 104 -14.31 -13.27 0.21
CA GLY A 104 -13.61 -12.12 -0.35
C GLY A 104 -14.04 -10.80 0.27
N MET A 105 -13.82 -9.73 -0.47
CA MET A 105 -14.22 -8.39 -0.08
C MET A 105 -15.00 -7.71 -1.20
N LEU A 106 -15.98 -6.90 -0.83
CA LEU A 106 -16.76 -6.06 -1.73
C LEU A 106 -16.81 -4.63 -1.20
N PRO A 107 -16.87 -3.63 -2.09
CA PRO A 107 -17.10 -2.26 -1.67
C PRO A 107 -18.47 -2.13 -1.00
N GLY A 108 -18.50 -1.48 0.17
CA GLY A 108 -19.72 -1.00 0.80
C GLY A 108 -20.20 0.33 0.24
N GLU A 109 -21.24 0.89 0.86
CA GLU A 109 -21.81 2.19 0.49
C GLU A 109 -20.80 3.33 0.65
N ASP A 110 -19.99 3.26 1.71
CA ASP A 110 -18.97 4.26 2.04
C ASP A 110 -17.57 3.92 1.46
N ALA A 111 -17.48 2.92 0.59
CA ALA A 111 -16.20 2.48 0.05
C ALA A 111 -15.62 3.50 -0.93
N LEU A 112 -14.32 3.79 -0.79
CA LEU A 112 -13.58 4.53 -1.81
C LEU A 112 -13.47 3.66 -3.07
N LEU A 113 -14.25 4.01 -4.09
CA LEU A 113 -14.24 3.33 -5.38
C LEU A 113 -13.12 3.84 -6.29
N ALA A 114 -12.62 2.94 -7.13
CA ALA A 114 -11.67 3.31 -8.17
C ALA A 114 -12.30 4.33 -9.14
N PRO A 115 -11.50 5.28 -9.66
CA PRO A 115 -11.97 6.15 -10.73
C PRO A 115 -12.31 5.32 -11.98
N LYS A 116 -13.08 5.92 -12.89
CA LYS A 116 -13.38 5.30 -14.17
C LYS A 116 -12.09 4.88 -14.86
N TRP A 117 -12.08 3.67 -15.41
CA TRP A 117 -10.94 3.16 -16.14
C TRP A 117 -10.66 4.06 -17.36
N VAL A 118 -9.41 4.48 -17.48
CA VAL A 118 -8.89 5.24 -18.62
C VAL A 118 -8.05 4.28 -19.47
N PRO A 119 -8.19 4.26 -20.81
CA PRO A 119 -7.31 3.49 -21.68
C PRO A 119 -5.84 3.76 -21.40
N TRP A 120 -4.98 2.74 -21.49
CA TRP A 120 -3.56 2.91 -21.22
C TRP A 120 -2.92 4.05 -22.03
N ARG A 121 -3.28 4.16 -23.32
CA ARG A 121 -2.84 5.23 -24.21
C ARG A 121 -3.13 6.63 -23.64
N ASP A 122 -4.27 6.80 -22.98
CA ASP A 122 -4.72 8.08 -22.45
C ASP A 122 -4.23 8.33 -21.01
N ARG A 123 -3.59 7.33 -20.37
CA ARG A 123 -2.89 7.50 -19.09
C ARG A 123 -1.47 8.03 -19.26
N ALA A 124 -0.87 7.79 -20.42
CA ALA A 124 0.45 8.30 -20.73
C ALA A 124 0.42 9.84 -20.72
N SER A 125 1.46 10.46 -20.14
CA SER A 125 1.61 11.91 -20.23
C SER A 125 1.67 12.32 -21.70
N GLU A 126 1.34 13.58 -22.00
CA GLU A 126 1.45 14.09 -23.36
C GLU A 126 2.90 13.93 -23.88
N GLU A 127 3.89 14.17 -23.02
CA GLU A 127 5.31 13.88 -23.28
C GLU A 127 5.56 12.43 -23.71
N GLU A 128 5.08 11.46 -22.93
CA GLU A 128 5.28 10.04 -23.24
C GLU A 128 4.54 9.64 -24.53
N ARG A 129 3.38 10.25 -24.80
CA ARG A 129 2.63 10.04 -26.06
C ARG A 129 3.43 10.55 -27.25
N ILE A 130 3.95 11.78 -27.19
CA ILE A 130 4.79 12.37 -28.24
C ILE A 130 6.04 11.51 -28.48
N ARG A 131 6.70 11.06 -27.40
CA ARG A 131 7.86 10.18 -27.47
C ARG A 131 7.53 8.86 -28.19
N LEU A 132 6.45 8.21 -27.79
CA LEU A 132 6.04 6.93 -28.37
C LEU A 132 5.61 7.08 -29.83
N ASP A 133 4.93 8.16 -30.19
CA ASP A 133 4.53 8.45 -31.57
C ASP A 133 5.76 8.71 -32.47
N ALA A 134 6.78 9.44 -31.98
CA ALA A 134 8.04 9.64 -32.69
C ALA A 134 8.80 8.32 -32.92
N ILE A 135 8.88 7.46 -31.89
CA ILE A 135 9.50 6.12 -32.02
C ILE A 135 8.75 5.28 -33.08
N ALA A 136 7.42 5.31 -33.05
CA ALA A 136 6.59 4.57 -34.01
C ALA A 136 6.76 5.09 -35.45
N ALA A 137 6.98 6.40 -35.62
CA ALA A 137 7.26 7.04 -36.90
C ALA A 137 8.72 6.85 -37.37
N GLY A 138 9.61 6.31 -36.54
CA GLY A 138 11.05 6.21 -36.83
C GLY A 138 11.79 7.55 -36.73
N GLU A 139 11.21 8.52 -36.02
CA GLU A 139 11.76 9.84 -35.76
C GLU A 139 12.56 9.86 -34.44
N ASP A 140 13.36 10.92 -34.25
CA ASP A 140 14.07 11.12 -32.98
C ASP A 140 13.09 11.65 -31.91
N PRO A 141 12.80 10.88 -30.83
CA PRO A 141 11.88 11.30 -29.79
C PRO A 141 12.32 12.57 -29.06
N ALA A 142 13.63 12.82 -28.91
CA ALA A 142 14.11 14.02 -28.22
C ALA A 142 13.73 15.29 -28.98
N LYS A 143 13.83 15.23 -30.31
CA LYS A 143 13.47 16.34 -31.20
C LYS A 143 11.95 16.57 -31.25
N ALA A 144 11.16 15.49 -31.23
CA ALA A 144 9.70 15.59 -31.20
C ALA A 144 9.22 16.24 -29.88
N LEU A 145 9.84 15.88 -28.76
CA LEU A 145 9.57 16.49 -27.46
C LEU A 145 9.95 17.98 -27.43
N GLU A 146 11.12 18.34 -27.95
CA GLU A 146 11.55 19.74 -28.08
C GLU A 146 10.56 20.57 -28.91
N ALA A 147 10.14 20.04 -30.07
CA ALA A 147 9.18 20.70 -30.95
C ALA A 147 7.80 20.89 -30.31
N ALA A 148 7.42 20.00 -29.38
CA ALA A 148 6.18 20.08 -28.62
C ALA A 148 6.30 20.90 -27.32
N GLY A 149 7.46 21.53 -27.07
CA GLY A 149 7.68 22.37 -25.87
C GLY A 149 8.01 21.57 -24.60
N TYR A 150 8.31 20.28 -24.73
CA TYR A 150 8.82 19.41 -23.66
C TYR A 150 10.34 19.20 -23.75
N GLY A 151 11.04 20.15 -24.41
CA GLY A 151 12.50 20.17 -24.43
C GLY A 151 13.07 20.43 -23.04
N PRO A 152 14.38 20.20 -22.84
CA PRO A 152 15.03 20.56 -21.58
C PRO A 152 14.72 22.03 -21.27
N GLU A 153 14.13 22.26 -20.11
CA GLU A 153 13.92 23.61 -19.60
C GLU A 153 15.32 24.23 -19.52
N VAL A 154 15.58 25.21 -20.39
CA VAL A 154 16.75 26.05 -20.25
C VAL A 154 16.46 26.88 -19.01
N LEU A 155 16.80 26.34 -17.83
CA LEU A 155 17.02 27.17 -16.67
C LEU A 155 18.05 28.18 -17.16
N GLU A 156 17.59 29.42 -17.38
CA GLU A 156 18.50 30.54 -17.51
C GLU A 156 19.41 30.42 -16.28
N GLU A 157 20.66 30.01 -16.51
CA GLU A 157 21.68 30.17 -15.50
C GLU A 157 21.65 31.68 -15.23
N GLU A 158 20.99 32.10 -14.16
CA GLU A 158 21.12 33.47 -13.68
C GLU A 158 22.62 33.68 -13.55
N GLU A 159 23.19 34.47 -14.45
CA GLU A 159 24.61 34.80 -14.39
C GLU A 159 24.85 35.24 -12.95
N PRO A 160 25.77 34.59 -12.22
CA PRO A 160 25.97 34.94 -10.83
C PRO A 160 26.36 36.41 -10.81
N VAL A 161 25.45 37.26 -10.35
CA VAL A 161 25.71 38.65 -10.08
C VAL A 161 26.74 38.62 -8.97
N VAL A 162 28.02 38.76 -9.36
CA VAL A 162 29.15 38.89 -8.46
C VAL A 162 28.94 40.22 -7.73
N SER A 163 28.17 40.14 -6.66
CA SER A 163 28.09 41.18 -5.65
C SER A 163 29.39 41.07 -4.88
N GLU A 164 30.20 42.14 -4.93
CA GLU A 164 31.37 42.30 -4.07
C GLU A 164 30.88 42.32 -2.60
N GLU A 165 30.72 41.13 -2.03
CA GLU A 165 30.48 40.97 -0.60
C GLU A 165 31.83 41.18 0.10
N GLN A 166 31.96 42.32 0.78
CA GLN A 166 33.02 42.55 1.76
C GLN A 166 33.09 41.36 2.72
N PRO A 167 34.28 40.82 3.03
CA PRO A 167 34.38 39.65 3.88
C PRO A 167 33.91 39.99 5.30
N ALA A 168 32.74 39.46 5.66
CA ALA A 168 32.29 39.38 7.04
C ALA A 168 33.31 38.55 7.83
N THR A 169 33.97 39.20 8.79
CA THR A 169 34.90 38.56 9.72
C THR A 169 34.19 37.45 10.48
N GLN A 170 34.50 36.18 10.17
CA GLN A 170 33.99 35.03 10.91
C GLN A 170 34.50 35.08 12.36
N ASP A 171 33.55 35.17 13.29
CA ASP A 171 33.79 35.19 14.73
C ASP A 171 34.33 33.84 15.25
N ASP A 172 35.66 33.75 15.40
CA ASP A 172 36.43 32.62 15.97
C ASP A 172 36.23 32.45 17.50
N SER A 173 35.39 33.30 18.14
CA SER A 173 35.13 33.21 19.58
C SER A 173 34.35 31.94 19.96
N GLY A 174 33.39 31.52 19.14
CA GLY A 174 32.52 30.37 19.43
C GLY A 174 33.26 29.03 19.44
N LYS A 175 34.18 28.80 18.49
CA LYS A 175 34.99 27.57 18.42
C LYS A 175 36.00 27.48 19.58
N LYS A 176 36.57 28.61 20.02
CA LYS A 176 37.48 28.65 21.17
C LYS A 176 36.76 28.37 22.49
N GLN A 177 35.55 28.92 22.67
CA GLN A 177 34.74 28.69 23.86
C GLN A 177 34.35 27.21 24.00
N ALA A 178 33.85 26.59 22.92
CA ALA A 178 33.47 25.18 22.90
C ALA A 178 34.62 24.23 23.25
N ARG A 179 35.83 24.51 22.75
CA ARG A 179 37.05 23.73 23.07
C ARG A 179 37.44 23.84 24.54
N ARG A 180 37.31 25.03 25.13
CA ARG A 180 37.63 25.29 26.54
C ARG A 180 36.65 24.57 27.48
N ASP A 181 35.37 24.57 27.14
CA ASP A 181 34.34 23.88 27.92
C ASP A 181 34.46 22.35 27.84
N ALA A 182 34.79 21.80 26.67
CA ALA A 182 35.09 20.38 26.51
C ALA A 182 36.30 19.94 27.36
N LYS A 183 37.36 20.76 27.39
CA LYS A 183 38.56 20.48 28.22
C LYS A 183 38.22 20.48 29.72
N ARG A 184 37.39 21.42 30.17
CA ARG A 184 36.97 21.53 31.57
C ARG A 184 36.06 20.37 31.99
N ARG A 185 35.18 19.89 31.10
CA ARG A 185 34.35 18.69 31.33
C ARG A 185 35.20 17.43 31.48
N ARG A 186 36.19 17.20 30.60
CA ARG A 186 37.10 16.04 30.70
C ARG A 186 37.90 16.06 32.01
N ALA A 187 38.40 17.22 32.44
CA ALA A 187 39.15 17.34 33.69
C ALA A 187 38.28 16.98 34.92
N ARG A 188 37.01 17.41 34.95
CA ARG A 188 36.07 17.06 36.03
C ARG A 188 35.78 15.55 36.08
N GLN A 189 35.49 14.94 34.94
CA GLN A 189 35.24 13.49 34.87
C GLN A 189 36.44 12.65 35.32
N GLN A 190 37.67 13.08 34.99
CA GLN A 190 38.89 12.41 35.46
C GLN A 190 39.10 12.56 36.97
N ALA A 191 38.81 13.73 37.54
CA ALA A 191 38.89 13.96 38.97
C ALA A 191 37.87 13.12 39.74
N ASP A 192 36.63 13.03 39.24
CA ASP A 192 35.57 12.23 39.86
C ASP A 192 35.88 10.74 39.80
N ARG A 193 36.43 10.25 38.67
CA ARG A 193 36.89 8.86 38.55
C ARG A 193 38.03 8.55 39.55
N LYS A 194 39.00 9.45 39.73
CA LYS A 194 40.06 9.29 40.74
C LYS A 194 39.50 9.29 42.16
N LYS A 195 38.55 10.16 42.48
CA LYS A 195 37.88 10.19 43.80
C LYS A 195 37.11 8.90 44.08
N ARG A 196 36.37 8.37 43.10
CA ARG A 196 35.66 7.08 43.23
C ARG A 196 36.64 5.92 43.47
N LYS A 197 37.76 5.87 42.74
CA LYS A 197 38.79 4.84 42.93
C LYS A 197 39.51 4.94 44.28
N LYS A 198 39.68 6.15 44.83
CA LYS A 198 40.25 6.36 46.17
C LYS A 198 39.25 5.96 47.27
N LYS A 199 37.96 6.23 47.10
CA LYS A 199 36.90 5.80 48.03
C LYS A 199 36.77 4.27 48.09
N SER A 200 36.86 3.57 46.96
CA SER A 200 36.82 2.10 46.94
C SER A 200 38.05 1.46 47.59
N ALA A 201 39.24 2.05 47.44
CA ALA A 201 40.45 1.55 48.10
C ALA A 201 40.43 1.75 49.63
N ALA A 202 39.75 2.79 50.12
CA ALA A 202 39.60 3.06 51.56
C ALA A 202 38.52 2.19 52.24
N SER A 203 37.50 1.72 51.50
CA SER A 203 36.52 0.77 52.04
C SER A 203 37.10 -0.63 52.20
N ASP A 204 37.96 -1.07 51.27
CA ASP A 204 38.60 -2.40 51.33
C ASP A 204 39.62 -2.53 52.47
N THR A 205 40.24 -1.42 52.89
CA THR A 205 41.18 -1.43 54.03
C THR A 205 40.47 -1.43 55.38
N LYS A 206 39.26 -0.87 55.48
CA LYS A 206 38.47 -0.88 56.72
C LYS A 206 37.77 -2.22 56.98
N ALA A 207 37.42 -2.96 55.92
CA ALA A 207 36.84 -4.30 56.04
C ALA A 207 37.84 -5.37 56.53
N LYS A 208 39.15 -5.08 56.50
CA LYS A 208 40.21 -6.04 56.85
C LYS A 208 40.78 -5.87 58.27
N SER A 209 40.34 -4.86 59.03
CA SER A 209 40.82 -4.61 60.41
C SER A 209 39.76 -4.85 61.49
N SER A 210 38.55 -5.27 61.14
CA SER A 210 37.45 -5.56 62.07
C SER A 210 37.29 -7.04 62.40
N ASP A 211 38.27 -7.87 62.01
CA ASP A 211 38.25 -9.33 62.17
C ASP A 211 39.55 -9.84 62.81
N LYS A 212 39.95 -9.18 63.90
CA LYS A 212 41.02 -9.65 64.80
C LYS A 212 40.75 -9.24 66.23
#